data_AF-A0A7R9H7Q8-F1
#
_entry.id   AF-A0A7R9H7Q8-F1
#
_cell.length_a   1.000
_cell.length_b   1.000
_cell.length_c   1.000
_cell.angle_alpha   90.00
_cell.angle_beta   90.00
_cell.angle_gamma   90.00
#
_symmetry.space_group_name_H-M   'P 1'
#
loop_
_entity.id
_entity.type
_entity.pdbx_description
1 polymer ?
#
loop_
_entity_poly.entity_id
_entity_poly.type
_entity_poly.pdbx_seq_one_letter_code
_entity_poly.pdbx_strand_id
1 'polypeptide(L)'
;MRVVENIVKVFKKVAQYPSPTAARILKPPSNNGGLTITSVWSQRNLEREKSIKFQQTHFVDLSLQKSTDMYPVDISFELLSSLSKSEELRAVVREIPTDTTSKKQYLEVWKLGQLYRNFDLAALEVHGDVYADGDFVAFDWSPCEQKVLYIAEKKSSKSEPFTKVKPQETNENKLGGGNKTVMMVCPRNFSGLVADAAGL
;
A
#
# COMPACT_ATOMS: atom_id res chain seq x y z
N MET A 1 26.00 10.06 31.85
CA MET A 1 26.62 9.93 30.51
C MET A 1 26.72 8.46 30.07
N ARG A 2 27.38 7.55 30.82
CA ARG A 2 27.53 6.12 30.48
C ARG A 2 26.24 5.34 30.17
N VAL A 3 25.13 5.66 30.84
CA VAL A 3 23.83 4.98 30.60
C VAL A 3 23.28 5.28 29.22
N VAL A 4 23.38 6.54 28.77
CA VAL A 4 22.89 6.96 27.45
C VAL A 4 23.72 6.33 26.34
N GLU A 5 25.04 6.29 26.48
CA GLU A 5 25.95 5.63 25.54
C GLU A 5 25.62 4.14 25.38
N ASN A 6 25.33 3.45 26.50
CA ASN A 6 24.94 2.05 26.48
C ASN A 6 23.59 1.85 25.77
N ILE A 7 22.59 2.70 26.04
CA ILE A 7 21.28 2.64 25.36
C ILE A 7 21.45 2.83 23.86
N VAL A 8 22.22 3.85 23.44
CA VAL A 8 22.47 4.13 22.02
C VAL A 8 23.16 2.95 21.34
N LYS A 9 24.15 2.33 22.00
CA LYS A 9 24.85 1.15 21.47
C LYS A 9 23.90 -0.04 21.28
N VAL A 10 23.06 -0.33 22.27
CA VAL A 10 22.08 -1.41 22.20
C VAL A 10 21.05 -1.13 21.11
N PHE A 11 20.50 0.09 21.06
CA PHE A 11 19.55 0.50 20.04
C PHE A 11 20.11 0.33 18.63
N LYS A 12 21.33 0.82 18.37
CA LYS A 12 22.00 0.66 17.07
C LYS A 12 22.18 -0.80 16.69
N LYS A 13 22.52 -1.67 17.65
CA LYS A 13 22.69 -3.11 17.41
C LYS A 13 21.36 -3.77 17.04
N VAL A 14 20.28 -3.46 17.77
CA VAL A 14 18.96 -4.07 17.54
C VAL A 14 18.33 -3.56 16.25
N ALA A 15 18.49 -2.27 15.92
CA ALA A 15 17.95 -1.65 14.71
C ALA A 15 18.44 -2.31 13.40
N GLN A 16 19.59 -2.99 13.43
CA GLN A 16 20.16 -3.71 12.29
C GLN A 16 19.41 -5.00 11.93
N TYR A 17 18.51 -5.50 12.78
CA TYR A 17 17.77 -6.73 12.48
C TYR A 17 16.38 -6.42 11.92
N PRO A 18 16.03 -6.94 10.74
CA PRO A 18 14.68 -6.79 10.19
C PRO A 18 13.67 -7.62 10.99
N SER A 19 12.42 -7.16 11.01
CA SER A 19 11.30 -7.88 11.61
C SER A 19 10.27 -8.25 10.54
N PRO A 20 9.77 -9.50 10.51
CA PRO A 20 8.73 -9.89 9.58
C PRO A 20 7.42 -9.22 9.95
N THR A 21 6.68 -8.75 8.94
CA THR A 21 5.41 -8.02 9.09
C THR A 21 4.25 -8.72 8.38
N ALA A 22 4.53 -9.46 7.32
CA ALA A 22 3.55 -10.31 6.65
C ALA A 22 4.25 -11.46 5.93
N ALA A 23 3.50 -12.52 5.63
CA ALA A 23 3.93 -13.58 4.75
C ALA A 23 2.72 -14.16 4.00
N ARG A 24 2.97 -14.65 2.78
CA ARG A 24 1.98 -15.34 1.96
C ARG A 24 2.63 -16.54 1.29
N ILE A 25 1.94 -17.66 1.35
CA ILE A 25 2.23 -18.85 0.56
C ILE A 25 1.58 -18.67 -0.80
N LEU A 26 2.36 -18.82 -1.88
CA LEU A 26 1.87 -18.82 -3.25
C LEU A 26 1.48 -20.22 -3.68
N LYS A 27 0.55 -20.33 -4.63
CA LYS A 27 0.14 -21.60 -5.20
C LYS A 27 1.30 -22.23 -5.98
N PRO A 28 1.60 -23.51 -5.74
CA PRO A 28 2.59 -24.19 -6.54
C PRO A 28 2.08 -24.32 -7.98
N PRO A 29 2.92 -24.09 -9.01
CA PRO A 29 2.51 -24.15 -10.42
C PRO A 29 2.14 -25.58 -10.89
N SER A 30 2.46 -26.62 -10.11
CA SER A 30 2.04 -28.02 -10.29
C SER A 30 2.29 -28.80 -8.99
N ASN A 31 1.78 -30.02 -8.85
CA ASN A 31 1.91 -30.90 -7.66
C ASN A 31 3.35 -31.40 -7.38
N ASN A 32 4.36 -30.59 -7.71
CA ASN A 32 5.73 -30.82 -7.30
C ASN A 32 5.85 -30.26 -5.88
N GLY A 33 6.39 -31.02 -4.94
CA GLY A 33 6.46 -30.69 -3.51
C GLY A 33 7.32 -29.47 -3.14
N GLY A 34 7.39 -28.46 -3.99
CA GLY A 34 7.97 -27.15 -3.72
C GLY A 34 6.92 -26.14 -3.27
N LEU A 35 7.32 -25.24 -2.39
CA LEU A 35 6.52 -24.17 -1.81
C LEU A 35 7.23 -22.84 -2.08
N THR A 36 6.50 -21.88 -2.63
CA THR A 36 6.99 -20.51 -2.78
C THR A 36 6.33 -19.63 -1.72
N ILE A 37 7.14 -18.95 -0.91
CA ILE A 37 6.69 -18.05 0.14
C ILE A 37 7.19 -16.65 -0.19
N THR A 38 6.30 -15.68 -0.13
CA THR A 38 6.66 -14.26 -0.17
C THR A 38 6.49 -13.67 1.22
N SER A 39 7.55 -13.07 1.76
CA SER A 39 7.55 -12.43 3.07
C SER A 39 7.80 -10.93 2.93
N VAL A 40 7.25 -10.16 3.87
CA VAL A 40 7.41 -8.70 3.94
C VAL A 40 8.01 -8.35 5.28
N TRP A 41 9.02 -7.51 5.26
CA TRP A 41 9.84 -7.16 6.41
C TRP A 41 9.93 -5.65 6.58
N SER A 42 10.14 -5.22 7.82
CA SER A 42 10.42 -3.85 8.19
C SER A 42 11.75 -3.78 8.94
N GLN A 43 12.56 -2.77 8.66
CA GLN A 43 13.84 -2.55 9.32
C GLN A 43 14.08 -1.07 9.53
N ARG A 44 14.60 -0.68 10.69
CA ARG A 44 14.96 0.72 10.95
C ARG A 44 16.24 1.07 10.18
N ASN A 45 16.16 2.04 9.29
CA ASN A 45 17.32 2.64 8.64
C ASN A 45 17.70 3.91 9.40
N LEU A 46 18.86 3.89 10.06
CA LEU A 46 19.29 4.98 10.94
C LEU A 46 19.76 6.19 10.14
N GLU A 47 20.39 5.94 8.99
CA GLU A 47 20.94 6.95 8.10
C GLU A 47 19.82 7.74 7.39
N ARG A 48 18.72 7.07 7.04
CA ARG A 48 17.52 7.69 6.43
C ARG A 48 16.51 8.19 7.46
N GLU A 49 16.75 7.94 8.75
CA GLU A 49 15.84 8.22 9.87
C GLU A 49 14.41 7.67 9.69
N LYS A 50 14.26 6.64 8.85
CA LYS A 50 12.99 6.04 8.46
C LYS A 50 13.10 4.53 8.51
N SER A 51 11.98 3.84 8.70
CA SER A 51 11.95 2.40 8.47
C SER A 51 11.85 2.13 6.97
N ILE A 52 12.61 1.15 6.49
CA ILE A 52 12.44 0.60 5.15
C ILE A 52 11.53 -0.62 5.23
N LYS A 53 10.80 -0.85 4.14
CA LYS A 53 9.99 -2.06 3.96
C LYS A 53 10.51 -2.80 2.75
N PHE A 54 10.69 -4.11 2.86
CA PHE A 54 11.17 -4.91 1.75
C PHE A 54 10.43 -6.24 1.68
N GLN A 55 10.37 -6.80 0.49
CA GLN A 55 9.80 -8.11 0.22
C GLN A 55 10.93 -9.10 -0.08
N GLN A 56 10.80 -10.34 0.37
CA GLN A 56 11.71 -11.42 0.04
C GLN A 56 10.92 -12.65 -0.43
N THR A 57 11.45 -13.33 -1.44
CA THR A 57 10.87 -14.58 -1.96
C THR A 57 11.72 -15.76 -1.51
N HIS A 58 11.07 -16.78 -0.96
CA HIS A 58 11.67 -18.02 -0.49
C HIS A 58 11.12 -19.18 -1.31
N PHE A 59 12.01 -20.05 -1.78
CA PHE A 59 11.65 -21.32 -2.39
C PHE A 59 12.03 -22.44 -1.44
N VAL A 60 11.05 -23.26 -1.05
CA VAL A 60 11.25 -24.39 -0.16
C VAL A 60 10.93 -25.67 -0.92
N ASP A 61 11.90 -26.55 -1.07
CA ASP A 61 11.71 -27.91 -1.54
C ASP A 61 11.42 -28.80 -0.33
N LEU A 62 10.18 -29.28 -0.20
CA LEU A 62 9.76 -30.12 0.92
C LEU A 62 10.32 -31.55 0.81
N SER A 63 10.64 -32.01 -0.39
CA SER A 63 11.19 -33.35 -0.62
C SER A 63 12.66 -33.42 -0.22
N LEU A 64 13.42 -32.37 -0.52
CA LEU A 64 14.84 -32.25 -0.19
C LEU A 64 15.10 -31.53 1.14
N GLN A 65 14.05 -31.04 1.81
CA GLN A 65 14.12 -30.20 3.01
C GLN A 65 15.10 -29.02 2.84
N LYS A 66 15.11 -28.41 1.65
CA LYS A 66 16.05 -27.35 1.29
C LYS A 66 15.31 -26.07 0.97
N SER A 67 15.78 -24.94 1.48
CA SER A 67 15.29 -23.62 1.11
C SER A 67 16.32 -22.81 0.34
N THR A 68 15.84 -21.95 -0.56
CA THR A 68 16.63 -20.95 -1.28
C THR A 68 15.93 -19.62 -1.20
N ASP A 69 16.66 -18.58 -0.81
CA ASP A 69 16.12 -17.23 -0.67
C ASP A 69 16.62 -16.34 -1.80
N MET A 70 15.72 -15.54 -2.36
CA MET A 70 16.08 -14.45 -3.26
C MET A 70 16.56 -13.23 -2.47
N TYR A 71 17.26 -12.32 -3.15
CA TYR A 71 17.60 -11.03 -2.57
C TYR A 71 16.34 -10.21 -2.25
N PRO A 72 16.35 -9.42 -1.16
CA PRO A 72 15.27 -8.50 -0.85
C PRO A 72 15.02 -7.45 -1.95
N VAL A 73 13.75 -7.09 -2.13
CA VAL A 73 13.30 -6.01 -3.01
C VAL A 73 12.68 -4.91 -2.16
N ASP A 74 13.17 -3.67 -2.31
CA ASP A 74 12.62 -2.52 -1.60
C ASP A 74 11.17 -2.26 -2.06
N ILE A 75 10.27 -2.18 -1.09
CA ILE A 75 8.85 -1.84 -1.26
C ILE A 75 8.42 -0.76 -0.27
N SER A 76 9.34 0.13 0.11
CA SER A 76 9.13 1.17 1.13
C SER A 76 8.01 2.15 0.76
N PHE A 77 7.70 2.26 -0.52
CA PHE A 77 6.63 3.11 -1.05
C PHE A 77 5.32 2.36 -1.32
N GLU A 78 5.26 1.05 -1.07
CA GLU A 78 4.04 0.26 -1.21
C GLU A 78 3.21 0.33 0.08
N LEU A 79 2.12 1.11 0.01
CA LEU A 79 1.16 1.24 1.09
C LEU A 79 0.38 -0.06 1.26
N LEU A 80 -0.24 -0.54 0.18
CA LEU A 80 -1.10 -1.73 0.17
C LEU A 80 -0.74 -2.63 -1.00
N SER A 81 -0.85 -3.95 -0.83
CA SER A 81 -0.68 -4.91 -1.93
C SER A 81 -1.60 -6.12 -1.76
N SER A 82 -2.21 -6.57 -2.85
CA SER A 82 -3.03 -7.78 -2.87
C SER A 82 -2.82 -8.55 -4.18
N LEU A 83 -2.83 -9.88 -4.09
CA LEU A 83 -2.75 -10.78 -5.24
C LEU A 83 -4.17 -11.24 -5.58
N SER A 84 -4.44 -11.39 -6.87
CA SER A 84 -5.69 -11.99 -7.32
C SER A 84 -5.76 -13.46 -6.91
N LYS A 85 -6.96 -14.04 -6.96
CA LYS A 85 -7.19 -15.45 -6.62
C LYS A 85 -6.38 -16.42 -7.50
N SER A 86 -6.15 -16.06 -8.75
CA SER A 86 -5.32 -16.76 -9.74
C SER A 86 -3.83 -16.53 -9.54
N GLU A 87 -3.45 -15.52 -8.74
CA GLU A 87 -2.07 -15.04 -8.57
C GLU A 87 -1.42 -14.50 -9.85
N GLU A 88 -2.19 -14.31 -10.93
CA GLU A 88 -1.69 -13.70 -12.17
C GLU A 88 -1.60 -12.17 -12.09
N LEU A 89 -2.37 -11.56 -11.18
CA LEU A 89 -2.44 -10.11 -11.01
C LEU A 89 -2.02 -9.72 -9.60
N ARG A 90 -1.27 -8.62 -9.50
CA ARG A 90 -0.94 -7.97 -8.24
C ARG A 90 -1.37 -6.52 -8.29
N ALA A 91 -2.26 -6.13 -7.38
CA ALA A 91 -2.61 -4.73 -7.18
C ALA A 91 -1.68 -4.14 -6.11
N VAL A 92 -1.25 -2.89 -6.29
CA VAL A 92 -0.41 -2.15 -5.35
C VAL A 92 -0.92 -0.72 -5.27
N VAL A 93 -1.18 -0.22 -4.06
CA VAL A 93 -1.29 1.22 -3.82
C VAL A 93 0.09 1.72 -3.44
N ARG A 94 0.66 2.60 -4.27
CA ARG A 94 2.00 3.17 -4.09
C ARG A 94 1.91 4.65 -3.75
N GLU A 95 2.67 5.10 -2.78
CA GLU A 95 2.82 6.52 -2.43
C GLU A 95 4.17 7.03 -2.92
N ILE A 96 4.13 7.99 -3.84
CA ILE A 96 5.33 8.61 -4.39
C ILE A 96 5.45 10.03 -3.80
N PRO A 97 6.55 10.32 -3.07
CA PRO A 97 6.88 11.69 -2.70
C PRO A 97 7.07 12.54 -3.96
N THR A 98 6.51 13.74 -3.96
CA THR A 98 6.76 14.72 -5.03
C THR A 98 7.80 15.75 -4.59
N ASP A 99 8.34 16.53 -5.53
CA ASP A 99 9.30 17.61 -5.22
C ASP A 99 8.67 18.71 -4.35
N THR A 100 7.35 18.85 -4.41
CA THR A 100 6.54 19.62 -3.46
C THR A 100 6.24 18.77 -2.22
N THR A 101 6.08 19.38 -1.04
CA THR A 101 5.74 18.73 0.25
C THR A 101 4.48 17.84 0.23
N SER A 102 3.82 17.71 -0.91
CA SER A 102 2.75 16.75 -1.19
C SER A 102 3.27 15.34 -1.50
N LYS A 103 2.33 14.41 -1.52
CA LYS A 103 2.51 13.02 -1.92
C LYS A 103 1.43 12.67 -2.95
N LYS A 104 1.73 11.75 -3.86
CA LYS A 104 0.76 11.21 -4.81
C LYS A 104 0.57 9.72 -4.60
N GLN A 105 -0.68 9.27 -4.67
CA GLN A 105 -1.02 7.87 -4.60
C GLN A 105 -1.39 7.33 -5.98
N TYR A 106 -0.84 6.17 -6.29
CA TYR A 106 -1.08 5.45 -7.54
C TYR A 106 -1.64 4.07 -7.24
N LEU A 107 -2.65 3.64 -8.00
CA LEU A 107 -3.05 2.24 -8.06
C LEU A 107 -2.34 1.59 -9.25
N GLU A 108 -1.39 0.70 -8.96
CA GLU A 108 -0.70 -0.10 -9.95
C GLU A 108 -1.34 -1.49 -10.02
N VAL A 109 -1.47 -2.02 -11.23
CA VAL A 109 -1.79 -3.43 -11.48
C VAL A 109 -0.64 -4.02 -12.24
N TRP A 110 -0.05 -5.08 -11.70
CA TRP A 110 1.05 -5.82 -12.29
C TRP A 110 0.54 -7.18 -12.80
N LYS A 111 1.07 -7.63 -13.94
CA LYS A 111 0.78 -8.94 -14.55
C LYS A 111 2.05 -9.52 -15.15
N LEU A 112 2.39 -10.77 -14.90
CA LEU A 112 3.54 -11.46 -15.52
C LEU A 112 4.87 -10.65 -15.46
N GLY A 113 5.14 -9.99 -14.34
CA GLY A 113 6.37 -9.21 -14.15
C GLY A 113 6.41 -7.83 -14.81
N GLN A 114 5.32 -7.38 -15.43
CA GLN A 114 5.20 -6.04 -16.02
C GLN A 114 4.10 -5.21 -15.34
N LEU A 115 4.28 -3.89 -15.34
CA LEU A 115 3.25 -2.93 -14.97
C LEU A 115 2.16 -2.95 -16.05
N TYR A 116 1.01 -3.55 -15.73
CA TYR A 116 -0.09 -3.74 -16.66
C TYR A 116 -1.00 -2.51 -16.76
N ARG A 117 -1.26 -1.86 -15.62
CA ARG A 117 -2.03 -0.61 -15.50
C ARG A 117 -1.47 0.25 -14.38
N ASN A 118 -1.63 1.56 -14.52
CA ASN A 118 -1.30 2.54 -13.49
C ASN A 118 -2.36 3.64 -13.48
N PHE A 119 -2.86 4.01 -12.31
CA PHE A 119 -3.89 5.02 -12.14
C PHE A 119 -3.42 6.09 -11.15
N ASP A 120 -3.34 7.35 -11.58
CA ASP A 120 -3.13 8.49 -10.68
C ASP A 120 -4.44 8.75 -9.92
N LEU A 121 -4.48 8.36 -8.64
CA LEU A 121 -5.71 8.42 -7.85
C LEU A 121 -6.15 9.86 -7.55
N ALA A 122 -5.20 10.80 -7.49
CA ALA A 122 -5.51 12.21 -7.28
C ALA A 122 -6.15 12.82 -8.53
N ALA A 123 -5.67 12.46 -9.72
CA ALA A 123 -6.22 12.94 -10.99
C ALA A 123 -7.64 12.46 -11.28
N LEU A 124 -8.07 11.34 -10.68
CA LEU A 124 -9.44 10.83 -10.81
C LEU A 124 -10.45 11.69 -10.05
N GLU A 125 -10.02 12.44 -9.03
CA GLU A 125 -10.86 13.41 -8.34
C GLU A 125 -12.17 12.85 -7.71
N VAL A 126 -12.23 11.54 -7.41
CA VAL A 126 -13.44 10.88 -6.87
C VAL A 126 -13.37 10.57 -5.37
N HIS A 127 -12.19 10.50 -4.76
CA HIS A 127 -11.95 10.39 -3.31
C HIS A 127 -10.74 11.25 -2.88
N GLY A 128 -10.51 11.36 -1.57
CA GLY A 128 -9.24 11.83 -0.99
C GLY A 128 -8.20 10.70 -0.91
N ASP A 129 -7.32 10.69 0.08
CA ASP A 129 -6.29 9.65 0.17
C ASP A 129 -6.88 8.26 0.47
N VAL A 130 -6.24 7.21 -0.06
CA VAL A 130 -6.51 5.81 0.31
C VAL A 130 -6.06 5.59 1.75
N TYR A 131 -6.95 5.01 2.56
CA TYR A 131 -6.62 4.61 3.92
C TYR A 131 -5.74 3.36 3.89
N ALA A 132 -4.47 3.52 4.26
CA ALA A 132 -3.49 2.44 4.36
C ALA A 132 -2.99 2.18 5.79
N ASP A 133 -3.34 3.05 6.74
CA ASP A 133 -2.90 2.96 8.13
C ASP A 133 -4.01 2.41 9.04
N GLY A 134 -3.65 1.46 9.90
CA GLY A 134 -4.50 0.97 11.00
C GLY A 134 -5.42 -0.20 10.67
N ASP A 135 -6.31 -0.52 11.61
CA ASP A 135 -7.11 -1.76 11.62
C ASP A 135 -8.28 -1.80 10.62
N PHE A 136 -8.60 -0.67 9.98
CA PHE A 136 -9.77 -0.52 9.09
C PHE A 136 -9.39 -0.44 7.60
N VAL A 137 -8.26 -1.04 7.23
CA VAL A 137 -7.82 -1.15 5.85
C VAL A 137 -8.60 -2.25 5.14
N ALA A 138 -9.05 -1.97 3.92
CA ALA A 138 -9.52 -3.00 3.00
C ALA A 138 -8.81 -2.80 1.66
N PHE A 139 -8.24 -3.88 1.12
CA PHE A 139 -7.62 -3.88 -0.19
C PHE A 139 -7.68 -5.28 -0.80
N ASP A 140 -8.66 -5.52 -1.66
CA ASP A 140 -8.87 -6.87 -2.20
C ASP A 140 -9.40 -6.89 -3.62
N TRP A 141 -9.16 -8.00 -4.31
CA TRP A 141 -9.68 -8.25 -5.65
C TRP A 141 -11.13 -8.70 -5.59
N SER A 142 -11.93 -8.27 -6.56
CA SER A 142 -13.24 -8.88 -6.77
C SER A 142 -13.09 -10.37 -7.13
N PRO A 143 -14.09 -11.22 -6.83
CA PRO A 143 -14.01 -12.67 -7.12
C PRO A 143 -13.74 -13.01 -8.59
N CYS A 144 -14.13 -12.11 -9.50
CA CYS A 144 -13.93 -12.21 -10.94
C CYS A 144 -12.63 -11.56 -11.47
N GLU A 145 -11.79 -11.02 -10.57
CA GLU A 145 -10.50 -10.40 -10.88
C GLU A 145 -10.60 -9.27 -11.92
N GLN A 146 -11.75 -8.59 -11.93
CA GLN A 146 -12.02 -7.47 -12.82
C GLN A 146 -11.96 -6.14 -12.11
N LYS A 147 -11.93 -6.14 -10.78
CA LYS A 147 -12.01 -4.95 -9.96
C LYS A 147 -11.17 -5.10 -8.69
N VAL A 148 -10.77 -3.97 -8.13
CA VAL A 148 -10.07 -3.87 -6.84
C VAL A 148 -10.89 -2.99 -5.91
N LEU A 149 -11.13 -3.47 -4.70
CA LEU A 149 -11.80 -2.80 -3.60
C LEU A 149 -10.76 -2.09 -2.73
N TYR A 150 -11.02 -0.85 -2.33
CA TYR A 150 -10.28 -0.19 -1.25
C TYR A 150 -11.11 0.82 -0.46
N ILE A 151 -10.61 1.26 0.68
CA ILE A 151 -11.22 2.33 1.49
C ILE A 151 -10.42 3.61 1.30
N ALA A 152 -11.11 4.73 1.06
CA ALA A 152 -10.50 6.05 0.88
C ALA A 152 -11.30 7.13 1.61
N GLU A 153 -10.67 8.29 1.79
CA GLU A 153 -11.31 9.48 2.32
C GLU A 153 -12.46 9.94 1.42
N LYS A 154 -13.60 10.23 2.03
CA LYS A 154 -14.73 10.79 1.30
C LYS A 154 -14.36 12.20 0.82
N LYS A 155 -14.41 12.42 -0.48
CA LYS A 155 -14.30 13.77 -1.04
C LYS A 155 -15.56 14.55 -0.67
N SER A 156 -15.42 15.62 0.11
CA SER A 156 -16.51 16.58 0.31
C SER A 156 -16.82 17.25 -1.02
N SER A 157 -18.09 17.32 -1.41
CA SER A 157 -18.51 18.14 -2.55
C SER A 157 -17.98 19.56 -2.33
N LYS A 158 -17.35 20.15 -3.35
CA LYS A 158 -17.03 21.57 -3.32
C LYS A 158 -18.35 22.30 -3.08
N SER A 159 -18.55 22.84 -1.88
CA SER A 159 -19.71 23.67 -1.60
C SER A 159 -19.61 24.86 -2.54
N GLU A 160 -20.57 25.02 -3.45
CA GLU A 160 -20.68 26.28 -4.16
C GLU A 160 -20.89 27.38 -3.10
N PRO A 161 -20.09 28.45 -3.12
CA PRO A 161 -20.33 29.56 -2.22
C PRO A 161 -21.74 30.10 -2.55
N PHE A 162 -22.68 29.91 -1.62
CA PHE A 162 -24.06 30.41 -1.73
C PHE A 162 -24.16 31.94 -1.80
N THR A 163 -23.02 32.63 -1.66
CA THR A 163 -22.94 34.08 -1.58
C THR A 163 -21.93 34.58 -2.61
N LYS A 164 -22.39 35.37 -3.58
CA LYS A 164 -21.52 36.26 -4.36
C LYS A 164 -21.02 37.37 -3.42
N VAL A 165 -19.91 37.15 -2.71
CA VAL A 165 -19.29 38.18 -1.86
C VAL A 165 -17.87 38.44 -2.35
N LYS A 166 -17.57 39.73 -2.52
CA LYS A 166 -16.25 40.24 -2.89
C LYS A 166 -15.17 39.80 -1.88
N PRO A 167 -13.90 39.70 -2.29
CA PRO A 167 -12.87 39.00 -1.54
C PRO A 167 -12.53 39.70 -0.21
N GLN A 168 -12.53 38.95 0.88
CA GLN A 168 -11.66 39.23 2.04
C GLN A 168 -11.04 37.92 2.54
N GLU A 169 -9.74 37.97 2.78
CA GLU A 169 -8.92 36.87 3.26
C GLU A 169 -9.30 36.50 4.70
N THR A 170 -9.37 35.21 5.00
CA THR A 170 -9.14 34.72 6.35
C THR A 170 -8.61 33.30 6.34
N ASN A 171 -7.54 33.09 7.11
CA ASN A 171 -6.88 31.81 7.34
C ASN A 171 -7.76 30.90 8.19
N GLU A 172 -8.01 29.66 7.76
CA GLU A 172 -8.62 28.63 8.60
C GLU A 172 -7.83 27.32 8.54
N ASN A 173 -7.24 26.97 9.69
CA ASN A 173 -6.84 25.60 10.03
C ASN A 173 -8.10 24.73 10.16
N LYS A 174 -8.13 23.56 9.50
CA LYS A 174 -9.20 22.55 9.71
C LYS A 174 -8.66 21.30 10.41
N LEU A 175 -9.24 21.01 11.57
CA LEU A 175 -9.23 19.68 12.21
C LEU A 175 -10.17 18.75 11.43
N GLY A 176 -9.66 17.62 10.93
CA GLY A 176 -10.42 16.64 10.14
C GLY A 176 -10.92 15.46 10.98
N GLY A 177 -12.23 15.39 11.20
CA GLY A 177 -12.93 14.12 11.45
C GLY A 177 -13.38 13.54 10.10
N GLY A 178 -12.60 12.62 9.54
CA GLY A 178 -12.81 12.10 8.18
C GLY A 178 -13.88 11.01 8.11
N ASN A 179 -14.98 11.28 7.41
CA ASN A 179 -15.92 10.24 6.98
C ASN A 179 -15.24 9.37 5.89
N LYS A 180 -15.36 8.04 5.99
CA LYS A 180 -14.73 7.06 5.09
C LYS A 180 -15.69 6.59 4.00
N THR A 181 -15.17 6.23 2.82
CA THR A 181 -15.95 5.67 1.70
C THR A 181 -15.26 4.45 1.12
N VAL A 182 -16.05 3.44 0.74
CA VAL A 182 -15.59 2.25 0.02
C VAL A 182 -15.55 2.55 -1.49
N MET A 183 -14.45 2.22 -2.13
CA MET A 183 -14.18 2.48 -3.53
C MET A 183 -13.91 1.18 -4.27
N MET A 184 -14.42 1.08 -5.50
CA MET A 184 -14.17 -0.05 -6.37
C MET A 184 -13.71 0.43 -7.75
N VAL A 185 -12.54 -0.05 -8.18
CA VAL A 185 -11.92 0.31 -9.47
C VAL A 185 -11.96 -0.88 -10.40
N CYS A 186 -12.32 -0.68 -11.66
CA CYS A 186 -12.23 -1.71 -12.71
C CYS A 186 -10.96 -1.52 -13.57
N PRO A 187 -9.91 -2.35 -13.44
CA PRO A 187 -8.71 -2.23 -14.27
C PRO A 187 -8.91 -2.40 -15.78
N ARG A 188 -10.06 -2.94 -16.23
CA ARG A 188 -10.32 -3.24 -17.66
C ARG A 188 -10.94 -2.08 -18.45
N ASN A 189 -11.72 -1.20 -17.81
CA ASN A 189 -12.42 -0.09 -18.47
C ASN A 189 -12.39 1.18 -17.60
N PHE A 190 -12.06 2.32 -18.21
CA PHE A 190 -11.90 3.63 -17.57
C PHE A 190 -13.23 4.22 -17.01
N SER A 191 -14.39 3.68 -17.41
CA SER A 191 -15.70 4.31 -17.19
C SER A 191 -16.39 4.00 -15.85
N GLY A 192 -15.69 3.45 -14.84
CA GLY A 192 -16.37 3.08 -13.60
C GLY A 192 -15.45 2.92 -12.40
N LEU A 193 -14.84 4.00 -11.93
CA LEU A 193 -14.72 4.13 -10.48
C LEU A 193 -16.11 4.42 -9.95
N VAL A 194 -16.66 3.49 -9.20
CA VAL A 194 -17.92 3.71 -8.50
C VAL A 194 -17.59 3.81 -7.03
N ALA A 195 -17.86 4.98 -6.46
CA ALA A 195 -17.96 5.15 -5.03
C ALA A 195 -19.25 4.47 -4.59
N ASP A 196 -19.16 3.19 -4.23
CA ASP A 196 -20.31 2.52 -3.63
C ASP A 196 -20.27 2.82 -2.14
N ALA A 197 -21.16 3.73 -1.71
CA ALA A 197 -21.38 3.98 -0.30
C ALA A 197 -22.11 2.77 0.30
N ALA A 198 -21.37 1.70 0.59
CA ALA A 198 -21.84 0.70 1.52
C ALA A 198 -21.91 1.38 2.89
N GLY A 199 -23.11 1.74 3.33
CA GLY A 199 -23.35 2.18 4.70
C GLY A 199 -22.86 1.08 5.65
N LEU A 200 -21.90 1.42 6.49
CA LEU A 200 -21.62 0.69 7.72
C LEU A 200 -22.57 1.22 8.80
#